data_AF-A0A5C4JZJ3-F1
#
_entry.id   AF-A0A5C4JZJ3-F1
#
_cell.length_a   1.000
_cell.length_b   1.000
_cell.length_c   1.000
_cell.angle_alpha   90.00
_cell.angle_beta   90.00
_cell.angle_gamma   90.00
#
_symmetry.space_group_name_H-M   'P 1'
#
loop_
_entity.id
_entity.type
_entity.pdbx_description
1 polymer ?
#
loop_
_entity_poly.entity_id
_entity_poly.type
_entity_poly.pdbx_seq_one_letter_code
_entity_poly.pdbx_strand_id
1 'polypeptide(L)'
;MASDDLLPSGMSAEHRLAVIAELQSELTELGESKAALEERRVNLLAAARRLGVDDFGLAALSGLQSDAIGKLTWGLQPDLP
;
A
#
# COMPACT_ATOMS: atom_id res chain seq x y z
N MET A 1 44.20 17.23 10.34
CA MET A 1 42.99 16.86 11.12
C MET A 1 41.89 16.59 10.11
N ALA A 2 41.53 15.34 9.88
CA ALA A 2 40.56 14.93 8.86
C ALA A 2 39.76 13.71 9.35
N SER A 3 39.32 13.78 10.60
CA SER A 3 38.61 12.69 11.29
C SER A 3 37.14 13.05 11.55
N ASP A 4 36.65 14.17 10.99
CA ASP A 4 35.47 14.86 11.53
C ASP A 4 34.12 14.44 10.93
N ASP A 5 34.05 13.44 10.05
CA ASP A 5 32.74 13.11 9.41
C ASP A 5 32.46 11.63 9.17
N LEU A 6 33.33 10.73 9.64
CA LEU A 6 33.12 9.30 9.49
C LEU A 6 32.51 8.71 10.76
N LEU A 7 31.19 8.49 10.71
CA LEU A 7 30.47 7.69 11.70
C LEU A 7 30.93 6.22 11.65
N PRO A 8 30.78 5.43 12.74
CA PRO A 8 31.34 4.07 12.89
C PRO A 8 30.98 3.04 11.80
N SER A 9 30.05 3.37 10.92
CA SER A 9 29.74 2.68 9.66
C SER A 9 30.72 2.83 8.50
N GLY A 10 31.65 3.80 8.56
CA GLY A 10 32.53 4.15 7.43
C GLY A 10 31.90 5.00 6.32
N MET A 11 30.63 5.41 6.44
CA MET A 11 29.96 6.36 5.53
C MET A 11 29.96 7.77 6.12
N SER A 12 30.16 8.77 5.27
CA SER A 12 30.00 10.18 5.64
C SER A 12 28.54 10.51 5.95
N ALA A 13 28.32 11.58 6.74
CA ALA A 13 26.99 12.08 7.04
C ALA A 13 26.19 12.42 5.76
N GLU A 14 26.82 13.07 4.79
CA GLU A 14 26.20 13.43 3.50
C GLU A 14 25.72 12.20 2.73
N HIS A 15 26.53 11.14 2.67
CA HIS A 15 26.15 9.92 1.97
C HIS A 15 24.97 9.21 2.65
N ARG A 16 24.91 9.22 3.99
CA ARG A 16 23.76 8.69 4.74
C ARG A 16 22.48 9.46 4.45
N LEU A 17 22.55 10.78 4.42
CA LEU A 17 21.39 11.63 4.13
C LEU A 17 20.90 11.41 2.69
N ALA A 18 21.81 11.23 1.73
CA ALA A 18 21.46 10.88 0.36
C ALA A 18 20.70 9.54 0.28
N VAL A 19 21.20 8.49 0.94
CA VAL A 19 20.51 7.19 0.99
C VAL A 19 19.14 7.28 1.68
N ILE A 20 19.01 8.07 2.75
CA ILE A 20 17.71 8.29 3.41
C ILE A 20 16.73 8.97 2.46
N ALA A 21 17.18 9.98 1.69
CA ALA A 21 16.34 10.67 0.73
C ALA A 21 15.90 9.74 -0.42
N GLU A 22 16.80 8.88 -0.90
CA GLU A 22 16.49 7.85 -1.91
C GLU A 22 15.43 6.87 -1.40
N LEU A 23 15.61 6.32 -0.18
CA LEU A 23 14.62 5.44 0.46
C LEU A 23 13.26 6.12 0.66
N GLN A 24 13.25 7.43 0.97
CA GLN A 24 11.99 8.18 1.06
C GLN A 24 11.28 8.29 -0.29
N SER A 25 12.03 8.47 -1.38
CA SER A 25 11.47 8.46 -2.74
C SER A 25 10.89 7.10 -3.08
N GLU A 26 11.64 6.02 -2.87
CA GLU A 26 11.19 4.64 -3.11
C GLU A 26 9.92 4.29 -2.31
N LEU A 27 9.88 4.69 -1.03
CA LEU A 27 8.70 4.47 -0.18
C LEU A 27 7.49 5.27 -0.66
N THR A 28 7.70 6.47 -1.21
CA THR A 28 6.63 7.30 -1.78
C THR A 28 6.05 6.63 -3.02
N GLU A 29 6.90 6.23 -3.96
CA GLU A 29 6.50 5.51 -5.19
C GLU A 29 5.79 4.19 -4.87
N LEU A 30 6.31 3.42 -3.91
CA LEU A 30 5.67 2.20 -3.45
C LEU A 30 4.31 2.48 -2.80
N GLY A 31 4.19 3.58 -2.07
CA GLY A 31 2.95 4.05 -1.47
C GLY A 31 1.87 4.33 -2.52
N GLU A 32 2.24 5.02 -3.60
CA GLU A 32 1.33 5.31 -4.72
C GLU A 32 0.90 4.05 -5.46
N SER A 33 1.85 3.17 -5.77
CA SER A 33 1.57 1.87 -6.41
C SER A 33 0.63 1.01 -5.56
N LYS A 34 0.89 0.96 -4.25
CA LYS A 34 0.01 0.26 -3.30
C LYS A 34 -1.38 0.88 -3.26
N ALA A 35 -1.50 2.20 -3.23
CA ALA A 35 -2.79 2.88 -3.22
C ALA A 35 -3.64 2.52 -4.45
N ALA A 36 -3.04 2.52 -5.63
CA ALA A 36 -3.73 2.12 -6.87
C ALA A 36 -4.18 0.64 -6.86
N LEU A 37 -3.34 -0.26 -6.34
CA LEU A 37 -3.70 -1.67 -6.18
C LEU A 37 -4.85 -1.86 -5.18
N GLU A 38 -4.82 -1.11 -4.09
CA GLU A 38 -5.84 -1.12 -3.05
C GLU A 38 -7.19 -0.61 -3.57
N GLU A 39 -7.19 0.47 -4.33
CA GLU A 39 -8.38 0.98 -5.03
C GLU A 39 -8.98 -0.08 -5.96
N ARG A 40 -8.14 -0.68 -6.81
CA ARG A 40 -8.57 -1.74 -7.73
C ARG A 40 -9.14 -2.94 -6.97
N ARG A 41 -8.52 -3.34 -5.86
CA ARG A 41 -9.01 -4.43 -5.01
C ARG A 41 -10.40 -4.13 -4.48
N VAL A 42 -10.61 -2.93 -3.93
CA VAL A 42 -11.90 -2.52 -3.38
C VAL A 42 -12.99 -2.49 -4.46
N ASN A 43 -12.69 -2.00 -5.66
CA ASN A 43 -13.62 -2.02 -6.78
C ASN A 43 -14.02 -3.45 -7.20
N LEU A 44 -13.06 -4.38 -7.24
CA LEU A 44 -13.34 -5.80 -7.53
C LEU A 44 -14.20 -6.45 -6.45
N LEU A 45 -13.94 -6.14 -5.17
CA LEU A 45 -14.75 -6.64 -4.05
C LEU A 45 -16.18 -6.11 -4.12
N ALA A 46 -16.36 -4.82 -4.43
CA ALA A 46 -17.67 -4.23 -4.61
C ALA A 46 -18.43 -4.88 -5.78
N ALA A 47 -17.74 -5.17 -6.90
CA ALA A 47 -18.33 -5.83 -8.06
C ALA A 47 -18.77 -7.26 -7.74
N ALA A 48 -17.91 -8.04 -7.09
CA ALA A 48 -18.22 -9.41 -6.68
C ALA A 48 -19.40 -9.45 -5.69
N ARG A 49 -19.45 -8.51 -4.75
CA ARG A 49 -20.57 -8.37 -3.81
C ARG A 49 -21.88 -8.07 -4.52
N ARG A 50 -21.87 -7.21 -5.54
CA ARG A 50 -23.05 -6.95 -6.40
C ARG A 50 -23.52 -8.18 -7.17
N LEU A 51 -22.60 -9.09 -7.50
CA LEU A 51 -22.90 -10.37 -8.15
C LEU A 51 -23.42 -11.44 -7.18
N GLY A 52 -23.54 -11.12 -5.87
CA GLY A 52 -24.13 -11.99 -4.86
C GLY A 52 -23.12 -12.85 -4.09
N VAL A 53 -21.82 -12.59 -4.21
CA VAL A 53 -20.81 -13.23 -3.36
C VAL A 53 -20.91 -12.65 -1.95
N ASP A 54 -20.99 -13.52 -0.94
CA ASP A 54 -21.09 -13.10 0.46
C ASP A 54 -19.77 -12.55 1.02
N ASP A 55 -19.88 -11.77 2.11
CA ASP A 55 -18.74 -11.07 2.72
C ASP A 55 -17.70 -12.06 3.32
N PHE A 56 -18.08 -13.29 3.67
CA PHE A 56 -17.16 -14.31 4.18
C PHE A 56 -16.33 -14.96 3.06
N GLY A 57 -16.95 -15.26 1.92
CA GLY A 57 -16.27 -15.73 0.72
C GLY A 57 -15.28 -14.69 0.20
N LEU A 58 -15.69 -13.43 0.21
CA LEU A 58 -14.80 -12.31 -0.14
C LEU A 58 -13.64 -12.15 0.85
N ALA A 59 -13.89 -12.31 2.15
CA ALA A 59 -12.85 -12.30 3.18
C ALA A 59 -11.81 -13.41 2.96
N ALA A 60 -12.26 -14.64 2.69
CA ALA A 60 -11.37 -15.78 2.45
C ALA A 60 -10.45 -15.59 1.24
N LEU A 61 -10.94 -14.94 0.18
CA LEU A 61 -10.18 -14.68 -1.05
C LEU A 61 -9.27 -13.46 -0.96
N SER A 62 -9.67 -12.44 -0.20
CA SER A 62 -8.94 -11.16 -0.12
C SER A 62 -7.98 -11.06 1.06
N GLY A 63 -8.08 -11.96 2.04
CA GLY A 63 -7.34 -11.86 3.30
C GLY A 63 -7.84 -10.74 4.22
N LEU A 64 -8.94 -10.08 3.87
CA LEU A 64 -9.58 -9.07 4.70
C LEU A 64 -10.56 -9.71 5.67
N GLN A 65 -10.86 -9.01 6.76
CA GLN A 65 -11.95 -9.41 7.64
C GLN A 65 -13.30 -9.18 6.96
N SER A 66 -14.27 -10.07 7.18
CA SER A 66 -15.63 -9.95 6.63
C SER A 66 -16.26 -8.60 6.94
N ASP A 67 -16.10 -8.12 8.18
CA ASP A 67 -16.63 -6.83 8.63
C ASP A 67 -15.99 -5.63 7.91
N ALA A 68 -14.77 -5.80 7.39
CA ALA A 68 -14.08 -4.79 6.61
C ALA A 68 -14.60 -4.76 5.16
N ILE A 69 -14.97 -5.91 4.57
CA ILE A 69 -15.55 -6.00 3.22
C ILE A 69 -16.79 -5.12 3.12
N GLY A 70 -17.69 -5.26 4.09
CA GLY A 70 -18.94 -4.50 4.12
C GLY A 70 -18.73 -2.99 4.14
N LYS A 71 -17.75 -2.52 4.92
CA LYS A 71 -17.40 -1.10 5.07
C LYS A 71 -16.69 -0.54 3.83
N LEU A 72 -15.70 -1.28 3.31
CA LEU A 72 -14.90 -0.85 2.16
C LEU A 72 -15.71 -0.77 0.87
N THR A 73 -16.72 -1.63 0.74
CA THR A 73 -17.56 -1.70 -0.46
C THR A 73 -18.85 -0.88 -0.34
N TRP A 74 -19.10 -0.24 0.79
CA TRP A 74 -20.36 0.47 1.04
C TRP A 74 -20.47 1.72 0.15
N GLY A 75 -21.58 1.84 -0.58
CA GLY A 75 -21.84 2.99 -1.45
C GLY A 75 -21.01 3.04 -2.74
N LEU A 76 -20.14 2.05 -3.00
CA LEU A 76 -19.40 1.96 -4.25
C LEU A 76 -20.28 1.40 -5.36
N GLN A 77 -20.36 2.15 -6.46
CA GLN A 77 -20.87 1.67 -7.74
C GLN A 77 -19.66 1.35 -8.60
N PRO A 78 -19.15 0.09 -8.58
CA PRO A 78 -18.06 -0.28 -9.47
C PRO A 78 -18.55 -0.10 -10.92
N ASP A 79 -17.74 0.60 -11.72
CA ASP A 79 -17.90 0.64 -13.17
C ASP A 79 -17.68 -0.79 -13.67
N LEU A 80 -18.79 -1.49 -13.90
CA LEU A 80 -18.75 -2.76 -14.61
C LEU A 80 -18.61 -2.43 -16.11
N PRO A 81 -17.68 -3.09 -16.83
CA PRO A 81 -17.70 -3.07 -18.28
C PRO A 81 -18.96 -3.75 -18.85
#